data_AF-F9Z8E0-F1
#
_entry.id   AF-F9Z8E0-F1
#
_cell.length_a   1.000
_cell.length_b   1.000
_cell.length_c   1.000
_cell.angle_alpha   90.00
_cell.angle_beta   90.00
_cell.angle_gamma   90.00
#
_symmetry.space_group_name_H-M   'P 1'
#
loop_
_entity.id
_entity.type
_entity.pdbx_description
1 polymer ?
#
loop_
_entity_poly.entity_id
_entity_poly.type
_entity_poly.pdbx_seq_one_letter_code
_entity_poly.pdbx_strand_id
1 'polypeptide(L)'
;MKKLIFLFSLFIAFQAVAQEGIRFRHCSWEEAKAMAKKEKKPIFIDFYTQWCGPCLNMAENIFTLGSVGNFYNDHFVCLKIDAETGEGVELAKKYEVASFPTFVFVNPKTEKAIHISGSNQDRETFLFTGASALDPQKTSVYLMEQQKAGNTKPEFLLDYAYYAASRYNRTESEKCAEQLITKPGYSLENPKVWALFVKSIHGRDNKLFKMLCSDIDKYRKIHGIQAVDSKLFKECNYCPDAAELAALPDFEGKTFLTRKNEADRLISAEKYEEAARLIDQMVADPGAFREELCMYFRFMTRSATYKDYPEFWKEKCLEYSRYMAYNMPDRDEAITYFDYLSQLEHYLNTHPEIQQQLPDCLKNKPKYGAQELSMRPAQLKQKPKKK
;
A
#
# COMPACT_ATOMS: atom_id res chain seq x y z
N MET A 1 38.44 -10.70 -40.74
CA MET A 1 38.22 -10.38 -39.30
C MET A 1 37.74 -8.96 -39.03
N LYS A 2 38.01 -7.94 -39.87
CA LYS A 2 37.54 -6.55 -39.64
C LYS A 2 36.08 -6.26 -40.02
N LYS A 3 35.40 -7.13 -40.78
CA LYS A 3 33.97 -6.98 -41.15
C LYS A 3 32.98 -7.65 -40.19
N LEU A 4 33.44 -8.51 -39.27
CA LEU A 4 32.57 -9.15 -38.26
C LEU A 4 32.42 -8.31 -36.98
N ILE A 5 33.36 -7.41 -36.70
CA ILE A 5 33.33 -6.58 -35.47
C ILE A 5 32.32 -5.44 -35.59
N PHE A 6 31.99 -5.00 -36.81
CA PHE A 6 31.02 -3.93 -37.04
C PHE A 6 29.54 -4.39 -36.95
N LEU A 7 29.28 -5.70 -37.01
CA LEU A 7 27.94 -6.26 -36.87
C LEU A 7 27.56 -6.58 -35.42
N PHE A 8 28.54 -6.68 -34.52
CA PHE A 8 28.29 -6.89 -33.09
C PHE A 8 28.08 -5.57 -32.33
N SER A 9 28.63 -4.45 -32.84
CA SER A 9 28.43 -3.11 -32.28
C SER A 9 27.13 -2.44 -32.72
N LEU A 10 26.46 -2.94 -33.76
CA LEU A 10 25.14 -2.42 -34.19
C LEU A 10 23.95 -3.09 -33.45
N PHE A 11 24.17 -4.18 -32.72
CA PHE A 11 23.11 -4.91 -32.01
C PHE A 11 22.94 -4.48 -30.54
N ILE A 12 23.87 -3.69 -29.99
CA ILE A 12 23.83 -3.23 -28.60
C ILE A 12 23.14 -1.86 -28.45
N ALA A 13 22.84 -1.16 -29.55
CA ALA A 13 22.22 0.16 -29.51
C ALA A 13 20.69 0.15 -29.33
N PHE A 14 20.03 -1.00 -29.17
CA PHE A 14 18.56 -1.08 -29.20
C PHE A 14 17.86 -1.32 -27.84
N GLN A 15 18.55 -1.34 -26.70
CA GLN A 15 17.87 -1.57 -25.41
C GLN A 15 18.45 -0.69 -24.30
N ALA A 16 18.20 0.61 -24.41
CA ALA A 16 18.14 1.51 -23.26
C ALA A 16 17.00 2.50 -23.49
N VAL A 17 15.77 1.97 -23.69
CA VAL A 17 14.60 2.79 -23.41
C VAL A 17 14.62 2.98 -21.89
N ALA A 18 15.08 4.15 -21.45
CA ALA A 18 14.90 4.56 -20.07
C ALA A 18 13.40 4.40 -19.77
N GLN A 19 13.09 3.50 -18.85
CA GLN A 19 11.72 3.23 -18.40
C GLN A 19 11.26 4.44 -17.58
N GLU A 20 10.80 5.47 -18.29
CA GLU A 20 10.30 6.72 -17.71
C GLU A 20 8.86 6.53 -17.22
N GLY A 21 8.49 7.21 -16.14
CA GLY A 21 7.13 7.24 -15.62
C GLY A 21 6.12 7.93 -16.56
N ILE A 22 4.94 8.23 -16.04
CA ILE A 22 3.93 8.98 -16.80
C ILE A 22 4.45 10.38 -17.13
N ARG A 23 4.32 10.78 -18.39
CA ARG A 23 4.63 12.13 -18.87
C ARG A 23 3.39 13.01 -18.80
N PHE A 24 3.19 13.61 -17.63
CA PHE A 24 2.15 14.63 -17.46
C PHE A 24 2.48 15.89 -18.25
N ARG A 25 1.52 16.36 -19.07
CA ARG A 25 1.66 17.59 -19.84
C ARG A 25 1.29 18.79 -18.96
N HIS A 26 2.16 19.80 -18.97
CA HIS A 26 1.90 21.09 -18.35
C HIS A 26 1.38 22.06 -19.40
N CYS A 27 0.09 21.98 -19.70
CA CYS A 27 -0.59 22.80 -20.69
C CYS A 27 -2.03 23.06 -20.25
N SER A 28 -2.70 24.02 -20.89
CA SER A 28 -4.13 24.28 -20.68
C SER A 28 -5.01 23.13 -21.18
N TRP A 29 -6.28 23.10 -20.73
CA TRP A 29 -7.27 22.15 -21.21
C TRP A 29 -7.48 22.19 -22.72
N GLU A 30 -7.49 23.39 -23.32
CA GLU A 30 -7.66 23.55 -24.77
C GLU A 30 -6.47 22.98 -25.55
N GLU A 31 -5.25 23.21 -25.09
CA GLU A 31 -4.04 22.63 -25.69
C GLU A 31 -4.02 21.11 -25.57
N ALA A 32 -4.42 20.57 -24.41
CA ALA A 32 -4.51 19.14 -24.19
C ALA A 32 -5.54 18.48 -25.13
N LYS A 33 -6.71 19.10 -25.33
CA LYS A 33 -7.71 18.65 -26.31
C LYS A 33 -7.18 18.69 -27.73
N ALA A 34 -6.49 19.76 -28.12
CA ALA A 34 -5.90 19.88 -29.44
C ALA A 34 -4.84 18.78 -29.68
N MET A 35 -3.98 18.55 -28.70
CA MET A 35 -2.97 17.47 -28.72
C MET A 35 -3.62 16.10 -28.82
N ALA A 36 -4.62 15.81 -27.99
CA ALA A 36 -5.33 14.54 -27.96
C ALA A 36 -6.06 14.25 -29.28
N LYS A 37 -6.70 15.26 -29.90
CA LYS A 37 -7.28 15.13 -31.25
C LYS A 37 -6.23 14.82 -32.31
N LYS A 38 -5.07 15.49 -32.25
CA LYS A 38 -3.95 15.29 -33.19
C LYS A 38 -3.32 13.91 -33.03
N GLU A 39 -3.09 13.47 -31.80
CA GLU A 39 -2.52 12.16 -31.47
C GLU A 39 -3.53 11.01 -31.59
N LYS A 40 -4.82 11.33 -31.74
CA LYS A 40 -5.94 10.36 -31.74
C LYS A 40 -5.99 9.52 -30.46
N LYS A 41 -5.67 10.14 -29.32
CA LYS A 41 -5.66 9.51 -28.01
C LYS A 41 -6.75 10.11 -27.11
N PRO A 42 -7.40 9.33 -26.24
CA PRO A 42 -8.15 9.88 -25.11
C PRO A 42 -7.23 10.68 -24.17
N ILE A 43 -7.84 11.55 -23.36
CA ILE A 43 -7.13 12.30 -22.33
C ILE A 43 -7.28 11.55 -21.00
N PHE A 44 -6.19 11.32 -20.30
CA PHE A 44 -6.20 10.87 -18.90
C PHE A 44 -5.94 12.08 -18.01
N ILE A 45 -6.76 12.26 -16.98
CA ILE A 45 -6.63 13.33 -15.98
C ILE A 45 -6.52 12.69 -14.59
N ASP A 46 -5.43 12.97 -13.90
CA ASP A 46 -5.29 12.78 -12.45
C ASP A 46 -5.75 14.06 -11.74
N PHE A 47 -6.96 14.03 -11.15
CA PHE A 47 -7.41 15.10 -10.26
C PHE A 47 -6.89 14.83 -8.85
N TYR A 48 -6.11 15.79 -8.35
CA TYR A 48 -5.47 15.73 -7.04
C TYR A 48 -5.66 17.03 -6.26
N THR A 49 -5.24 17.04 -5.00
CA THR A 49 -5.03 18.24 -4.18
C THR A 49 -3.67 18.16 -3.48
N GLN A 50 -3.12 19.30 -3.07
CA GLN A 50 -1.78 19.36 -2.46
C GLN A 50 -1.67 18.60 -1.12
N TRP A 51 -2.78 18.46 -0.42
CA TRP A 51 -2.86 17.83 0.91
C TRP A 51 -3.30 16.36 0.87
N CYS A 52 -3.56 15.82 -0.31
CA CYS A 52 -4.06 14.46 -0.49
C CYS A 52 -2.94 13.40 -0.38
N GLY A 53 -2.84 12.75 0.78
CA GLY A 53 -1.87 11.66 1.01
C GLY A 53 -1.92 10.52 -0.01
N PRO A 54 -3.10 9.95 -0.34
CA PRO A 54 -3.23 8.95 -1.41
C PRO A 54 -2.73 9.43 -2.77
N CYS A 55 -2.92 10.70 -3.10
CA CYS A 55 -2.46 11.29 -4.36
C CYS A 55 -0.93 11.34 -4.41
N LEU A 56 -0.28 11.69 -3.28
CA LEU A 56 1.16 11.66 -3.15
C LEU A 56 1.70 10.23 -3.34
N ASN A 57 1.07 9.24 -2.69
CA ASN A 57 1.47 7.84 -2.85
C ASN A 57 1.39 7.38 -4.33
N MET A 58 0.33 7.73 -5.04
CA MET A 58 0.23 7.42 -6.47
C MET A 58 1.35 8.09 -7.27
N ALA A 59 1.64 9.35 -6.99
CA ALA A 59 2.67 10.11 -7.69
C ALA A 59 4.09 9.56 -7.47
N GLU A 60 4.42 9.13 -6.25
CA GLU A 60 5.76 8.65 -5.89
C GLU A 60 5.98 7.19 -6.27
N ASN A 61 4.97 6.34 -6.06
CA ASN A 61 5.13 4.89 -6.10
C ASN A 61 4.52 4.21 -7.32
N ILE A 62 3.57 4.85 -8.01
CA ILE A 62 2.85 4.24 -9.14
C ILE A 62 3.15 4.95 -10.46
N PHE A 63 3.04 6.28 -10.51
CA PHE A 63 3.22 7.05 -11.74
C PHE A 63 4.68 7.08 -12.21
N THR A 64 5.63 6.83 -11.31
CA THR A 64 7.08 6.74 -11.60
C THR A 64 7.48 5.39 -12.21
N LEU A 65 6.61 4.38 -12.13
CA LEU A 65 6.94 3.04 -12.63
C LEU A 65 6.97 3.02 -14.16
N GLY A 66 8.07 2.53 -14.73
CA GLY A 66 8.23 2.45 -16.18
C GLY A 66 7.15 1.65 -16.90
N SER A 67 6.66 0.56 -16.31
CA SER A 67 5.55 -0.21 -16.90
C SER A 67 4.25 0.61 -17.00
N VAL A 68 4.01 1.47 -16.01
CA VAL A 68 2.86 2.36 -15.97
C VAL A 68 3.06 3.50 -16.97
N GLY A 69 4.23 4.15 -16.93
CA GLY A 69 4.60 5.19 -17.88
C GLY A 69 4.47 4.75 -19.33
N ASN A 70 5.06 3.62 -19.71
CA ASN A 70 4.96 3.06 -21.06
C ASN A 70 3.51 2.93 -21.51
N PHE A 71 2.68 2.24 -20.73
CA PHE A 71 1.27 2.05 -21.07
C PHE A 71 0.51 3.38 -21.19
N TYR A 72 0.63 4.26 -20.19
CA TYR A 72 -0.15 5.49 -20.17
C TYR A 72 0.27 6.48 -21.26
N ASN A 73 1.57 6.62 -21.50
CA ASN A 73 2.11 7.52 -22.51
C ASN A 73 1.78 7.08 -23.95
N ASP A 74 1.69 5.77 -24.18
CA ASP A 74 1.36 5.21 -25.49
C ASP A 74 -0.13 5.36 -25.82
N HIS A 75 -1.00 5.35 -24.81
CA HIS A 75 -2.44 5.32 -25.02
C HIS A 75 -3.18 6.62 -24.71
N PHE A 76 -2.60 7.52 -23.90
CA PHE A 76 -3.28 8.73 -23.44
C PHE A 76 -2.44 10.00 -23.62
N VAL A 77 -3.13 11.13 -23.71
CA VAL A 77 -2.55 12.43 -23.32
C VAL A 77 -2.79 12.59 -21.83
N CYS A 78 -1.72 12.59 -21.02
CA CYS A 78 -1.83 12.59 -19.56
C CYS A 78 -1.74 14.00 -18.99
N LEU A 79 -2.70 14.35 -18.13
CA LEU A 79 -2.75 15.59 -17.36
C LEU A 79 -2.78 15.27 -15.88
N LYS A 80 -2.16 16.15 -15.09
CA LYS A 80 -2.26 16.15 -13.63
C LYS A 80 -2.78 17.52 -13.21
N ILE A 81 -4.00 17.57 -12.69
CA ILE A 81 -4.74 18.81 -12.48
C ILE A 81 -5.09 18.93 -11.00
N ASP A 82 -4.67 20.04 -10.40
CA ASP A 82 -5.09 20.39 -9.04
C ASP A 82 -6.54 20.86 -9.09
N ALA A 83 -7.43 20.14 -8.42
CA ALA A 83 -8.87 20.41 -8.44
C ALA A 83 -9.26 21.70 -7.69
N GLU A 84 -8.36 22.31 -6.92
CA GLU A 84 -8.63 23.49 -6.11
C GLU A 84 -8.07 24.78 -6.72
N THR A 85 -7.38 24.72 -7.86
CA THR A 85 -6.73 25.89 -8.48
C THR A 85 -6.94 25.99 -9.99
N GLY A 86 -6.82 27.21 -10.52
CA GLY A 86 -6.85 27.48 -11.95
C GLY A 86 -8.09 26.93 -12.67
N GLU A 87 -7.90 26.35 -13.86
CA GLU A 87 -8.97 25.68 -14.61
C GLU A 87 -9.45 24.38 -13.96
N GLY A 88 -8.69 23.84 -13.01
CA GLY A 88 -9.00 22.59 -12.32
C GLY A 88 -10.29 22.64 -11.52
N VAL A 89 -10.64 23.80 -10.95
CA VAL A 89 -11.90 23.99 -10.21
C VAL A 89 -13.12 23.71 -11.09
N GLU A 90 -13.16 24.28 -12.30
CA GLU A 90 -14.29 24.12 -13.20
C GLU A 90 -14.27 22.75 -13.89
N LEU A 91 -13.10 22.19 -14.17
CA LEU A 91 -12.98 20.83 -14.70
C LEU A 91 -13.40 19.77 -13.68
N ALA A 92 -13.01 19.92 -12.41
CA ALA A 92 -13.41 19.03 -11.33
C ALA A 92 -14.95 19.03 -11.14
N LYS A 93 -15.58 20.21 -11.19
CA LYS A 93 -17.06 20.32 -11.19
C LYS A 93 -17.68 19.64 -12.41
N LYS A 94 -17.16 19.89 -13.61
CA LYS A 94 -17.65 19.31 -14.87
C LYS A 94 -17.62 17.77 -14.86
N TYR A 95 -16.60 17.18 -14.26
CA TYR A 95 -16.42 15.73 -14.17
C TYR A 95 -16.87 15.14 -12.84
N GLU A 96 -17.62 15.90 -12.03
CA GLU A 96 -18.23 15.46 -10.77
C GLU A 96 -17.21 14.83 -9.79
N VAL A 97 -16.02 15.42 -9.71
CA VAL A 97 -14.95 14.96 -8.81
C VAL A 97 -15.34 15.28 -7.37
N ALA A 98 -15.59 14.22 -6.58
CA ALA A 98 -16.03 14.33 -5.18
C ALA A 98 -14.99 13.82 -4.16
N SER A 99 -13.92 13.17 -4.62
CA SER A 99 -12.85 12.64 -3.77
C SER A 99 -11.54 12.55 -4.53
N PHE A 100 -10.43 12.40 -3.80
CA PHE A 100 -9.08 12.41 -4.37
C PHE A 100 -8.27 11.16 -3.98
N PRO A 101 -7.41 10.65 -4.88
CA PRO A 101 -7.36 11.02 -6.30
C PRO A 101 -8.60 10.53 -7.05
N THR A 102 -8.98 11.26 -8.11
CA THR A 102 -9.97 10.80 -9.09
C THR A 102 -9.32 10.78 -10.47
N PHE A 103 -9.46 9.64 -11.14
CA PHE A 103 -8.88 9.37 -12.46
C PHE A 103 -9.99 9.49 -13.51
N VAL A 104 -9.90 10.48 -14.39
CA VAL A 104 -10.92 10.70 -15.43
C VAL A 104 -10.30 10.49 -16.81
N PHE A 105 -10.95 9.66 -17.62
CA PHE A 105 -10.59 9.44 -19.01
C PHE A 105 -11.63 10.12 -19.89
N VAL A 106 -11.20 10.98 -20.81
CA VAL A 106 -12.08 11.88 -21.57
C VAL A 106 -11.93 11.65 -23.07
N ASN A 107 -13.06 11.65 -23.77
CA ASN A 107 -13.06 11.71 -25.23
C ASN A 107 -12.76 13.15 -25.67
N PRO A 108 -11.67 13.43 -26.40
CA PRO A 108 -11.28 14.81 -26.71
C PRO A 108 -12.22 15.50 -27.71
N LYS A 109 -13.07 14.76 -28.42
CA LYS A 109 -14.05 15.31 -29.37
C LYS A 109 -15.35 15.72 -28.69
N THR A 110 -15.89 14.88 -27.81
CA THR A 110 -17.18 15.12 -27.14
C THR A 110 -17.02 15.73 -25.75
N GLU A 111 -15.80 15.72 -25.21
CA GLU A 111 -15.45 16.15 -23.85
C GLU A 111 -16.17 15.37 -22.74
N LYS A 112 -16.88 14.29 -23.09
CA LYS A 112 -17.54 13.41 -22.14
C LYS A 112 -16.52 12.47 -21.50
N ALA A 113 -16.74 12.18 -20.22
CA ALA A 113 -16.01 11.13 -19.53
C ALA A 113 -16.35 9.76 -20.18
N ILE A 114 -15.30 8.99 -20.46
CA ILE A 114 -15.34 7.61 -20.94
C ILE A 114 -15.29 6.68 -19.72
N HIS A 115 -14.34 6.90 -18.83
CA HIS A 115 -14.12 6.08 -17.63
C HIS A 115 -13.74 6.98 -16.47
N ILE A 116 -14.27 6.71 -15.27
CA ILE A 116 -13.92 7.40 -14.04
C ILE A 116 -13.55 6.37 -12.99
N SER A 117 -12.33 6.42 -12.49
CA SER A 117 -11.79 5.61 -11.39
C SER A 117 -11.21 6.53 -10.29
N GLY A 118 -10.47 6.01 -9.32
CA GLY A 118 -9.84 6.85 -8.28
C GLY A 118 -9.16 6.01 -7.21
N SER A 119 -9.06 6.55 -6.00
CA SER A 119 -8.50 5.87 -4.81
C SER A 119 -6.99 5.56 -4.87
N ASN A 120 -6.46 5.04 -3.77
CA ASN A 120 -5.07 4.59 -3.69
C ASN A 120 -4.95 3.19 -4.33
N GLN A 121 -4.40 3.11 -5.54
CA GLN A 121 -4.35 1.88 -6.33
C GLN A 121 -2.94 1.29 -6.36
N ASP A 122 -2.85 -0.05 -6.35
CA ASP A 122 -1.61 -0.73 -6.72
C ASP A 122 -1.37 -0.67 -8.24
N ARG A 123 -0.17 -1.05 -8.66
CA ARG A 123 0.27 -1.01 -10.06
C ARG A 123 -0.67 -1.77 -10.99
N GLU A 124 -1.08 -2.97 -10.60
CA GLU A 124 -1.94 -3.85 -11.39
C GLU A 124 -3.34 -3.26 -11.54
N THR A 125 -3.90 -2.70 -10.47
CA THR A 125 -5.22 -2.04 -10.49
C THR A 125 -5.19 -0.80 -11.37
N PHE A 126 -4.13 0.00 -11.29
CA PHE A 126 -4.00 1.20 -12.10
C PHE A 126 -3.85 0.88 -13.58
N LEU A 127 -3.04 -0.13 -13.95
CA LEU A 127 -2.98 -0.64 -15.32
C LEU A 127 -4.34 -1.16 -15.81
N PHE A 128 -5.08 -1.88 -14.95
CA PHE A 128 -6.45 -2.31 -15.27
C PHE A 128 -7.40 -1.13 -15.51
N THR A 129 -7.32 -0.09 -14.69
CA THR A 129 -8.12 1.15 -14.85
C THR A 129 -7.85 1.80 -16.21
N GLY A 130 -6.58 1.96 -16.58
CA GLY A 130 -6.21 2.49 -17.89
C GLY A 130 -6.68 1.60 -19.05
N ALA A 131 -6.50 0.27 -18.97
CA ALA A 131 -6.97 -0.65 -20.00
C ALA A 131 -8.50 -0.63 -20.15
N SER A 132 -9.23 -0.54 -19.04
CA SER A 132 -10.70 -0.46 -19.02
C SER A 132 -11.23 0.80 -19.69
N ALA A 133 -10.46 1.89 -19.68
CA ALA A 133 -10.82 3.13 -20.37
C ALA A 133 -10.74 3.02 -21.91
N LEU A 134 -10.04 2.01 -22.43
CA LEU A 134 -9.87 1.79 -23.87
C LEU A 134 -10.86 0.75 -24.44
N ASP A 135 -11.52 -0.01 -23.57
CA ASP A 135 -12.51 -1.02 -23.96
C ASP A 135 -13.93 -0.51 -23.66
N PRO A 136 -14.76 -0.22 -24.68
CA PRO A 136 -16.13 0.24 -24.51
C PRO A 136 -16.98 -0.63 -23.58
N GLN A 137 -16.70 -1.94 -23.48
CA GLN A 137 -17.43 -2.89 -22.63
C GLN A 137 -16.88 -2.97 -21.19
N LYS A 138 -15.85 -2.19 -20.86
CA LYS A 138 -15.24 -2.11 -19.52
C LYS A 138 -15.18 -0.69 -18.97
N THR A 139 -15.65 0.28 -19.75
CA THR A 139 -15.77 1.66 -19.28
C THR A 139 -16.66 1.76 -18.05
N SER A 140 -16.41 2.75 -17.18
CA SER A 140 -17.24 2.93 -15.98
C SER A 140 -18.69 3.23 -16.36
N VAL A 141 -18.90 3.96 -17.46
CA VAL A 141 -20.23 4.27 -18.00
C VAL A 141 -20.98 2.98 -18.34
N TYR A 142 -20.39 2.12 -19.17
CA TYR A 142 -20.99 0.82 -19.53
C TYR A 142 -21.23 -0.06 -18.30
N LEU A 143 -20.21 -0.21 -17.45
CA LEU A 143 -20.28 -1.07 -16.27
C LEU A 143 -21.38 -0.62 -15.30
N MET A 144 -21.54 0.69 -15.09
CA MET A 144 -22.61 1.23 -14.25
C MET A 144 -23.99 1.05 -14.87
N GLU A 145 -24.13 1.17 -16.20
CA GLU A 145 -25.41 0.88 -16.89
C GLU A 145 -25.79 -0.59 -16.77
N GLN A 146 -24.84 -1.50 -16.98
CA GLN A 146 -25.06 -2.95 -16.84
C GLN A 146 -25.40 -3.34 -15.40
N GLN A 147 -24.77 -2.70 -14.41
CA GLN A 147 -25.12 -2.92 -13.00
C GLN A 147 -26.55 -2.48 -12.70
N LYS A 148 -26.97 -1.30 -13.18
CA LYS A 148 -28.35 -0.80 -13.03
C LYS A 148 -29.35 -1.71 -13.73
N ALA A 149 -28.98 -2.30 -14.85
CA ALA A 149 -29.79 -3.28 -15.57
C ALA A 149 -29.83 -4.67 -14.88
N GLY A 150 -29.12 -4.87 -13.77
CA GLY A 150 -29.10 -6.13 -13.03
C GLY A 150 -28.37 -7.25 -13.78
N ASN A 151 -27.36 -6.92 -14.58
CA ASN A 151 -26.56 -7.92 -15.27
C ASN A 151 -25.83 -8.83 -14.25
N THR A 152 -25.95 -10.15 -14.41
CA THR A 152 -25.31 -11.15 -13.53
C THR A 152 -24.44 -12.14 -14.29
N LYS A 153 -24.09 -11.81 -15.55
CA LYS A 153 -23.18 -12.63 -16.34
C LYS A 153 -21.78 -12.66 -15.68
N PRO A 154 -21.09 -13.80 -15.66
CA PRO A 154 -19.83 -13.93 -14.93
C PRO A 154 -18.73 -12.94 -15.35
N GLU A 155 -18.60 -12.69 -16.66
CA GLU A 155 -17.65 -11.72 -17.20
C GLU A 155 -17.93 -10.29 -16.73
N PHE A 156 -19.20 -9.90 -16.69
CA PHE A 156 -19.61 -8.61 -16.18
C PHE A 156 -19.34 -8.50 -14.67
N LEU A 157 -19.72 -9.51 -13.89
CA LEU A 157 -19.49 -9.53 -12.44
C LEU A 157 -17.99 -9.41 -12.12
N LEU A 158 -17.12 -10.07 -12.89
CA LEU A 158 -15.67 -9.99 -12.76
C LEU A 158 -15.17 -8.56 -13.04
N ASP A 159 -15.52 -7.99 -14.20
CA ASP A 159 -15.07 -6.64 -14.58
C ASP A 159 -15.63 -5.57 -13.65
N TYR A 160 -16.90 -5.69 -13.23
CA TYR A 160 -17.52 -4.76 -12.29
C TYR A 160 -16.93 -4.85 -10.89
N ALA A 161 -16.58 -6.06 -10.41
CA ALA A 161 -15.95 -6.22 -9.10
C ALA A 161 -14.55 -5.57 -9.05
N TYR A 162 -13.77 -5.68 -10.12
CA TYR A 162 -12.49 -4.97 -10.25
C TYR A 162 -12.69 -3.46 -10.33
N TYR A 163 -13.66 -3.01 -11.14
CA TYR A 163 -13.99 -1.58 -11.23
C TYR A 163 -14.42 -1.01 -9.86
N ALA A 164 -15.31 -1.69 -9.14
CA ALA A 164 -15.73 -1.28 -7.80
C ALA A 164 -14.56 -1.23 -6.81
N ALA A 165 -13.67 -2.23 -6.84
CA ALA A 165 -12.45 -2.24 -6.03
C ALA A 165 -11.52 -1.05 -6.39
N SER A 166 -11.40 -0.71 -7.67
CA SER A 166 -10.62 0.44 -8.16
C SER A 166 -11.17 1.78 -7.66
N ARG A 167 -12.44 1.84 -7.24
CA ARG A 167 -13.08 3.02 -6.64
C ARG A 167 -13.13 2.94 -5.10
N TYR A 168 -12.46 1.96 -4.50
CA TYR A 168 -12.57 1.63 -3.08
C TYR A 168 -14.02 1.32 -2.62
N ASN A 169 -14.91 0.94 -3.55
CA ASN A 169 -16.26 0.49 -3.24
C ASN A 169 -16.25 -1.00 -2.88
N ARG A 170 -15.83 -1.27 -1.64
CA ARG A 170 -15.66 -2.62 -1.10
C ARG A 170 -16.96 -3.43 -1.12
N THR A 171 -18.08 -2.80 -0.75
CA THR A 171 -19.39 -3.44 -0.67
C THR A 171 -19.84 -3.99 -2.02
N GLU A 172 -19.80 -3.18 -3.09
CA GLU A 172 -20.21 -3.65 -4.41
C GLU A 172 -19.21 -4.64 -5.01
N SER A 173 -17.91 -4.49 -4.72
CA SER A 173 -16.89 -5.46 -5.13
C SER A 173 -17.13 -6.84 -4.49
N GLU A 174 -17.36 -6.87 -3.18
CA GLU A 174 -17.68 -8.08 -2.42
C GLU A 174 -18.96 -8.73 -2.93
N LYS A 175 -20.04 -7.95 -3.07
CA LYS A 175 -21.33 -8.45 -3.59
C LYS A 175 -21.19 -9.09 -4.97
N CYS A 176 -20.38 -8.54 -5.86
CA CYS A 176 -20.13 -9.13 -7.17
C CYS A 176 -19.29 -10.40 -7.07
N ALA A 177 -18.26 -10.41 -6.24
CA ALA A 177 -17.44 -11.59 -6.00
C ALA A 177 -18.25 -12.74 -5.37
N GLU A 178 -19.16 -12.46 -4.45
CA GLU A 178 -20.08 -13.44 -3.85
C GLU A 178 -21.11 -13.99 -4.85
N GLN A 179 -21.55 -13.21 -5.83
CA GLN A 179 -22.35 -13.75 -6.93
C GLN A 179 -21.50 -14.58 -7.87
N LEU A 180 -20.28 -14.12 -8.16
CA LEU A 180 -19.37 -14.77 -9.09
C LEU A 180 -18.98 -16.16 -8.62
N ILE A 181 -18.70 -16.35 -7.32
CA ILE A 181 -18.33 -17.66 -6.75
C ILE A 181 -19.43 -18.73 -6.89
N THR A 182 -20.67 -18.33 -7.18
CA THR A 182 -21.79 -19.27 -7.42
C THR A 182 -21.88 -19.72 -8.89
N LYS A 183 -21.07 -19.14 -9.79
CA LYS A 183 -21.12 -19.42 -11.22
C LYS A 183 -20.14 -20.55 -11.60
N PRO A 184 -20.50 -21.45 -12.53
CA PRO A 184 -19.60 -22.50 -12.99
C PRO A 184 -18.27 -21.95 -13.52
N GLY A 185 -17.15 -22.53 -13.09
CA GLY A 185 -15.80 -22.09 -13.49
C GLY A 185 -15.22 -20.91 -12.69
N TYR A 186 -16.00 -20.33 -11.78
CA TYR A 186 -15.59 -19.24 -10.91
C TYR A 186 -15.57 -19.73 -9.46
N SER A 187 -14.42 -20.21 -9.03
CA SER A 187 -14.17 -20.65 -7.66
C SER A 187 -12.89 -20.01 -7.13
N LEU A 188 -12.71 -20.02 -5.80
CA LEU A 188 -11.47 -19.61 -5.17
C LEU A 188 -10.29 -20.49 -5.63
N GLU A 189 -10.54 -21.66 -6.21
CA GLU A 189 -9.52 -22.57 -6.73
C GLU A 189 -9.01 -22.14 -8.11
N ASN A 190 -9.75 -21.30 -8.84
CA ASN A 190 -9.35 -20.88 -10.17
C ASN A 190 -8.32 -19.73 -10.08
N PRO A 191 -7.05 -19.95 -10.47
CA PRO A 191 -5.99 -18.94 -10.33
C PRO A 191 -6.26 -17.68 -11.15
N LYS A 192 -7.07 -17.77 -12.22
CA LYS A 192 -7.39 -16.61 -13.07
C LYS A 192 -8.27 -15.58 -12.38
N VAL A 193 -9.01 -15.98 -11.34
CA VAL A 193 -9.93 -15.11 -10.60
C VAL A 193 -9.49 -14.90 -9.15
N TRP A 194 -8.44 -15.60 -8.71
CA TRP A 194 -7.86 -15.46 -7.37
C TRP A 194 -7.51 -14.01 -7.02
N ALA A 195 -6.84 -13.29 -7.93
CA ALA A 195 -6.46 -11.90 -7.71
C ALA A 195 -7.67 -10.99 -7.43
N LEU A 196 -8.82 -11.26 -8.06
CA LEU A 196 -10.06 -10.53 -7.75
C LEU A 196 -10.52 -10.88 -6.33
N PHE A 197 -10.65 -12.17 -6.01
CA PHE A 197 -11.17 -12.60 -4.72
C PHE A 197 -10.32 -12.06 -3.56
N VAL A 198 -8.99 -12.07 -3.70
CA VAL A 198 -8.07 -11.47 -2.72
C VAL A 198 -8.34 -9.98 -2.54
N LYS A 199 -8.66 -9.25 -3.62
CA LYS A 199 -9.03 -7.83 -3.55
C LYS A 199 -10.41 -7.61 -2.94
N SER A 200 -11.37 -8.53 -3.12
CA SER A 200 -12.74 -8.43 -2.60
C SER A 200 -12.92 -8.99 -1.18
N ILE A 201 -11.92 -9.66 -0.62
CA ILE A 201 -11.92 -10.07 0.79
C ILE A 201 -11.60 -8.84 1.65
N HIS A 202 -12.53 -8.44 2.51
CA HIS A 202 -12.31 -7.35 3.47
C HIS A 202 -12.87 -7.72 4.84
N GLY A 203 -11.99 -7.85 5.83
CA GLY A 203 -12.34 -8.25 7.17
C GLY A 203 -12.68 -9.73 7.30
N ARG A 204 -12.82 -10.17 8.54
CA ARG A 204 -12.97 -11.59 8.90
C ARG A 204 -14.39 -12.13 8.75
N ASP A 205 -15.38 -11.23 8.72
CA ASP A 205 -16.77 -11.61 8.51
C ASP A 205 -17.16 -11.93 7.07
N ASN A 206 -16.33 -11.48 6.13
CA ASN A 206 -16.46 -11.69 4.70
C ASN A 206 -16.60 -13.18 4.35
N LYS A 207 -17.55 -13.50 3.47
CA LYS A 207 -17.85 -14.88 3.10
C LYS A 207 -16.66 -15.59 2.45
N LEU A 208 -15.94 -14.89 1.58
CA LEU A 208 -14.76 -15.44 0.90
C LEU A 208 -13.61 -15.67 1.90
N PHE A 209 -13.47 -14.82 2.92
CA PHE A 209 -12.53 -15.06 4.02
C PHE A 209 -12.86 -16.34 4.78
N LYS A 210 -14.13 -16.52 5.16
CA LYS A 210 -14.61 -17.73 5.85
C LYS A 210 -14.40 -18.99 4.99
N MET A 211 -14.64 -18.91 3.67
CA MET A 211 -14.36 -19.98 2.72
C MET A 211 -12.86 -20.30 2.60
N LEU A 212 -12.00 -19.28 2.63
CA LEU A 212 -10.55 -19.47 2.61
C LEU A 212 -10.09 -20.20 3.89
N CYS A 213 -10.63 -19.81 5.04
CA CYS A 213 -10.30 -20.44 6.32
C CYS A 213 -10.83 -21.87 6.45
N SER A 214 -11.95 -22.22 5.80
CA SER A 214 -12.52 -23.58 5.94
C SER A 214 -11.65 -24.68 5.35
N ASP A 215 -10.73 -24.36 4.43
CA ASP A 215 -9.86 -25.34 3.77
C ASP A 215 -8.54 -24.68 3.31
N ILE A 216 -7.81 -24.12 4.27
CA ILE A 216 -6.61 -23.31 3.99
C ILE A 216 -5.55 -24.10 3.21
N ASP A 217 -5.35 -25.39 3.52
CA ASP A 217 -4.33 -26.22 2.91
C ASP A 217 -4.59 -26.47 1.42
N LYS A 218 -5.86 -26.62 1.03
CA LYS A 218 -6.23 -26.65 -0.39
C LYS A 218 -5.82 -25.38 -1.11
N TYR A 219 -6.14 -24.22 -0.56
CA TYR A 219 -5.82 -22.95 -1.22
C TYR A 219 -4.32 -22.67 -1.25
N ARG A 220 -3.58 -23.05 -0.21
CA ARG A 220 -2.11 -22.99 -0.20
C ARG A 220 -1.49 -23.87 -1.28
N LYS A 221 -2.04 -25.06 -1.51
CA LYS A 221 -1.58 -25.96 -2.57
C LYS A 221 -1.77 -25.37 -3.97
N ILE A 222 -2.83 -24.58 -4.17
CA ILE A 222 -3.18 -24.00 -5.47
C ILE A 222 -2.46 -22.68 -5.71
N HIS A 223 -2.47 -21.77 -4.73
CA HIS A 223 -1.99 -20.38 -4.89
C HIS A 223 -0.63 -20.11 -4.25
N GLY A 224 -0.13 -21.06 -3.48
CA GLY A 224 1.09 -20.93 -2.68
C GLY A 224 0.81 -20.44 -1.25
N ILE A 225 1.68 -20.85 -0.32
CA ILE A 225 1.58 -20.53 1.11
C ILE A 225 1.59 -19.01 1.31
N GLN A 226 2.60 -18.33 0.76
CA GLN A 226 2.76 -16.88 0.94
C GLN A 226 1.52 -16.09 0.48
N ALA A 227 0.93 -16.44 -0.67
CA ALA A 227 -0.22 -15.72 -1.22
C ALA A 227 -1.47 -15.82 -0.32
N VAL A 228 -1.69 -16.99 0.30
CA VAL A 228 -2.81 -17.24 1.20
C VAL A 228 -2.53 -16.63 2.57
N ASP A 229 -1.38 -16.91 3.14
CA ASP A 229 -1.04 -16.56 4.52
C ASP A 229 -0.86 -15.05 4.68
N SER A 230 -0.23 -14.35 3.72
CA SER A 230 -0.15 -12.88 3.75
C SER A 230 -1.54 -12.23 3.69
N LYS A 231 -2.51 -12.87 3.02
CA LYS A 231 -3.89 -12.38 3.01
C LYS A 231 -4.56 -12.58 4.37
N LEU A 232 -4.44 -13.75 4.99
CA LEU A 232 -4.98 -13.97 6.34
C LEU A 232 -4.34 -13.00 7.34
N PHE A 233 -3.01 -12.87 7.31
CA PHE A 233 -2.29 -11.94 8.17
C PHE A 233 -2.84 -10.51 8.05
N LYS A 234 -3.03 -10.02 6.82
CA LYS A 234 -3.58 -8.68 6.56
C LYS A 234 -4.96 -8.48 7.18
N GLU A 235 -5.89 -9.42 6.97
CA GLU A 235 -7.26 -9.29 7.50
C GLU A 235 -7.34 -9.53 9.02
N CYS A 236 -6.34 -10.19 9.59
CA CYS A 236 -6.24 -10.48 11.03
C CYS A 236 -5.39 -9.48 11.81
N ASN A 237 -4.60 -8.62 11.16
CA ASN A 237 -3.62 -7.74 11.83
C ASN A 237 -4.22 -6.81 12.90
N TYR A 238 -5.51 -6.50 12.77
CA TYR A 238 -6.28 -5.69 13.71
C TYR A 238 -7.42 -6.50 14.36
N CYS A 239 -7.24 -7.81 14.57
CA CYS A 239 -8.17 -8.64 15.34
C CYS A 239 -8.06 -8.34 16.82
N PRO A 240 -9.04 -7.67 17.47
CA PRO A 240 -8.93 -7.39 18.90
C PRO A 240 -9.26 -8.60 19.77
N ASP A 241 -10.05 -9.55 19.24
CA ASP A 241 -10.51 -10.72 19.97
C ASP A 241 -9.50 -11.86 19.87
N ALA A 242 -8.92 -12.25 21.00
CA ALA A 242 -7.96 -13.34 21.10
C ALA A 242 -8.59 -14.71 20.86
N ALA A 243 -9.86 -14.92 21.25
CA ALA A 243 -10.57 -16.17 21.02
C ALA A 243 -10.92 -16.32 19.53
N GLU A 244 -11.34 -15.21 18.88
CA GLU A 244 -11.56 -15.19 17.43
C GLU A 244 -10.28 -15.56 16.68
N LEU A 245 -9.15 -14.90 16.97
CA LEU A 245 -7.87 -15.21 16.34
C LEU A 245 -7.44 -16.66 16.60
N ALA A 246 -7.62 -17.17 17.83
CA ALA A 246 -7.28 -18.54 18.18
C ALA A 246 -8.07 -19.56 17.35
N ALA A 247 -9.36 -19.31 17.12
CA ALA A 247 -10.27 -20.19 16.38
C ALA A 247 -9.98 -20.29 14.87
N LEU A 248 -9.23 -19.34 14.30
CA LEU A 248 -8.83 -19.41 12.89
C LEU A 248 -7.83 -20.54 12.63
N PRO A 249 -7.65 -21.03 11.39
CA PRO A 249 -6.54 -21.91 11.04
C PRO A 249 -5.19 -21.29 11.38
N ASP A 250 -4.14 -22.11 11.44
CA ASP A 250 -2.78 -21.59 11.60
C ASP A 250 -2.29 -20.95 10.29
N PHE A 251 -1.55 -19.84 10.38
CA PHE A 251 -0.98 -19.11 9.24
C PHE A 251 0.27 -18.34 9.64
N GLU A 252 1.14 -18.08 8.66
CA GLU A 252 2.37 -17.32 8.86
C GLU A 252 2.07 -15.96 9.51
N GLY A 253 2.61 -15.74 10.71
CA GLY A 253 2.40 -14.52 11.49
C GLY A 253 1.27 -14.57 12.51
N LYS A 254 0.48 -15.65 12.59
CA LYS A 254 -0.55 -15.82 13.62
C LYS A 254 0.04 -15.70 15.03
N THR A 255 1.16 -16.36 15.31
CA THR A 255 1.87 -16.26 16.60
C THR A 255 2.29 -14.82 16.92
N PHE A 256 2.77 -14.07 15.93
CA PHE A 256 3.12 -12.66 16.10
C PHE A 256 1.89 -11.85 16.50
N LEU A 257 0.76 -12.02 15.80
CA LEU A 257 -0.50 -11.34 16.12
C LEU A 257 -1.04 -11.71 17.50
N THR A 258 -0.95 -12.99 17.89
CA THR A 258 -1.35 -13.44 19.24
C THR A 258 -0.53 -12.74 20.33
N ARG A 259 0.80 -12.64 20.16
CA ARG A 259 1.67 -11.96 21.12
C ARG A 259 1.42 -10.46 21.15
N LYS A 260 1.20 -9.83 19.99
CA LYS A 260 0.83 -8.41 19.88
C LYS A 260 -0.47 -8.12 20.64
N ASN A 261 -1.52 -8.90 20.41
CA ASN A 261 -2.79 -8.74 21.11
C ASN A 261 -2.66 -8.91 22.62
N GLU A 262 -1.87 -9.90 23.06
CA GLU A 262 -1.62 -10.10 24.47
C GLU A 262 -0.84 -8.93 25.10
N ALA A 263 0.14 -8.38 24.38
CA ALA A 263 0.84 -7.17 24.82
C ALA A 263 -0.14 -5.99 24.98
N ASP A 264 -1.00 -5.74 23.98
CA ASP A 264 -2.01 -4.68 24.03
C ASP A 264 -3.00 -4.87 25.19
N ARG A 265 -3.40 -6.11 25.47
CA ARG A 265 -4.24 -6.47 26.62
C ARG A 265 -3.54 -6.18 27.95
N LEU A 266 -2.28 -6.56 28.10
CA LEU A 266 -1.49 -6.33 29.30
C LEU A 266 -1.26 -4.83 29.54
N ILE A 267 -0.98 -4.05 28.49
CA ILE A 267 -0.85 -2.59 28.55
C ILE A 267 -2.18 -1.95 28.99
N SER A 268 -3.30 -2.39 28.40
CA SER A 268 -4.64 -1.87 28.74
C SER A 268 -5.06 -2.23 30.17
N ALA A 269 -4.54 -3.33 30.70
CA ALA A 269 -4.72 -3.76 32.10
C ALA A 269 -3.66 -3.19 33.06
N GLU A 270 -2.84 -2.22 32.61
CA GLU A 270 -1.76 -1.58 33.38
C GLU A 270 -0.68 -2.55 33.90
N LYS A 271 -0.58 -3.75 33.30
CA LYS A 271 0.42 -4.78 33.62
C LYS A 271 1.70 -4.57 32.81
N TYR A 272 2.31 -3.40 32.97
CA TYR A 272 3.43 -2.95 32.12
C TYR A 272 4.66 -3.85 32.16
N GLU A 273 5.00 -4.43 33.31
CA GLU A 273 6.14 -5.35 33.44
C GLU A 273 5.91 -6.68 32.70
N GLU A 274 4.68 -7.21 32.76
CA GLU A 274 4.29 -8.40 32.00
C GLU A 274 4.30 -8.10 30.50
N ALA A 275 3.76 -6.95 30.08
CA ALA A 275 3.78 -6.51 28.69
C ALA A 275 5.22 -6.35 28.18
N ALA A 276 6.09 -5.71 28.97
CA ALA A 276 7.49 -5.50 28.62
C ALA A 276 8.22 -6.83 28.43
N ARG A 277 8.05 -7.81 29.32
CA ARG A 277 8.65 -9.14 29.18
C ARG A 277 8.24 -9.83 27.87
N LEU A 278 6.97 -9.71 27.48
CA LEU A 278 6.47 -10.30 26.24
C LEU A 278 7.03 -9.59 25.00
N ILE A 279 7.00 -8.25 25.00
CA ILE A 279 7.53 -7.45 23.89
C ILE A 279 9.04 -7.68 23.74
N ASP A 280 9.79 -7.78 24.84
CA ASP A 280 11.22 -8.07 24.80
C ASP A 280 11.52 -9.42 24.15
N GLN A 281 10.66 -10.42 24.30
CA GLN A 281 10.78 -11.69 23.57
C GLN A 281 10.54 -11.51 22.06
N MET A 282 9.57 -10.67 21.68
CA MET A 282 9.31 -10.34 20.27
C MET A 282 10.47 -9.53 19.65
N VAL A 283 11.10 -8.66 20.43
CA VAL A 283 12.28 -7.88 20.03
C VAL A 283 13.52 -8.76 19.89
N ALA A 284 13.68 -9.75 20.79
CA ALA A 284 14.81 -10.67 20.74
C ALA A 284 14.77 -11.60 19.52
N ASP A 285 13.58 -12.03 19.10
CA ASP A 285 13.37 -12.89 17.94
C ASP A 285 12.13 -12.47 17.13
N PRO A 286 12.25 -11.43 16.28
CA PRO A 286 11.13 -10.96 15.47
C PRO A 286 10.85 -11.85 14.24
N GLY A 287 11.72 -12.81 13.92
CA GLY A 287 11.63 -13.62 12.71
C GLY A 287 11.47 -12.76 11.44
N ALA A 288 10.52 -13.14 10.58
CA ALA A 288 10.14 -12.38 9.39
C ALA A 288 9.35 -11.09 9.68
N PHE A 289 8.85 -10.90 10.90
CA PHE A 289 7.89 -9.84 11.27
C PHE A 289 8.53 -8.61 11.90
N ARG A 290 9.81 -8.34 11.57
CA ARG A 290 10.54 -7.20 12.13
C ARG A 290 9.92 -5.87 11.72
N GLU A 291 9.49 -5.76 10.46
CA GLU A 291 8.87 -4.55 9.94
C GLU A 291 7.54 -4.28 10.64
N GLU A 292 6.69 -5.30 10.77
CA GLU A 292 5.42 -5.23 11.49
C GLU A 292 5.61 -4.92 12.98
N LEU A 293 6.67 -5.44 13.61
CA LEU A 293 7.04 -5.07 14.97
C LEU A 293 7.41 -3.59 15.08
N CYS A 294 8.18 -3.06 14.13
CA CYS A 294 8.51 -1.64 14.07
C CYS A 294 7.24 -0.78 13.87
N MET A 295 6.35 -1.19 12.97
CA MET A 295 5.05 -0.53 12.77
C MET A 295 4.19 -0.55 14.03
N TYR A 296 4.18 -1.66 14.78
CA TYR A 296 3.49 -1.75 16.06
C TYR A 296 4.03 -0.73 17.07
N PHE A 297 5.35 -0.63 17.19
CA PHE A 297 6.01 0.32 18.10
C PHE A 297 5.67 1.78 17.77
N ARG A 298 5.58 2.12 16.49
CA ARG A 298 5.20 3.47 16.05
C ARG A 298 3.92 3.96 16.69
N PHE A 299 2.91 3.10 16.87
CA PHE A 299 1.65 3.52 17.51
C PHE A 299 1.69 3.40 19.02
N MET A 300 2.25 2.32 19.54
CA MET A 300 2.28 2.03 20.97
C MET A 300 3.05 3.10 21.77
N THR A 301 4.27 3.45 21.33
CA THR A 301 5.17 4.27 22.15
C THR A 301 4.81 5.75 22.14
N ARG A 302 4.11 6.24 21.10
CA ARG A 302 3.71 7.65 20.98
C ARG A 302 2.88 8.14 22.17
N SER A 303 2.14 7.23 22.81
CA SER A 303 1.34 7.56 23.98
C SER A 303 2.15 7.96 25.22
N ALA A 304 3.42 7.57 25.29
CA ALA A 304 4.29 7.85 26.43
C ALA A 304 4.65 9.33 26.61
N THR A 305 4.48 10.17 25.59
CA THR A 305 4.79 11.62 25.67
C THR A 305 3.64 12.47 26.22
N TYR A 306 2.44 11.90 26.35
CA TYR A 306 1.26 12.66 26.80
C TYR A 306 0.39 11.93 27.83
N LYS A 307 0.56 10.61 28.03
CA LYS A 307 -0.09 9.88 29.11
C LYS A 307 0.81 9.78 30.33
N ASP A 308 0.19 9.79 31.50
CA ASP A 308 0.89 9.59 32.76
C ASP A 308 1.10 8.10 33.06
N TYR A 309 2.11 7.52 32.42
CA TYR A 309 2.53 6.15 32.67
C TYR A 309 3.55 6.04 33.81
N PRO A 310 3.66 4.87 34.47
CA PRO A 310 4.77 4.59 35.37
C PRO A 310 6.12 4.77 34.67
N GLU A 311 7.13 5.23 35.40
CA GLU A 311 8.42 5.60 34.84
C GLU A 311 9.10 4.45 34.09
N PHE A 312 9.04 3.25 34.67
CA PHE A 312 9.45 2.01 34.01
C PHE A 312 8.89 1.86 32.59
N TRP A 313 7.61 2.16 32.39
CA TRP A 313 6.97 2.01 31.08
C TRP A 313 7.36 3.11 30.10
N LYS A 314 7.58 4.35 30.59
CA LYS A 314 8.12 5.45 29.79
C LYS A 314 9.51 5.10 29.26
N GLU A 315 10.38 4.56 30.11
CA GLU A 315 11.71 4.07 29.71
C GLU A 315 11.63 2.93 28.67
N LYS A 316 10.73 1.96 28.85
CA LYS A 316 10.51 0.88 27.87
C LYS A 316 10.00 1.41 26.53
N CYS A 317 9.07 2.37 26.53
CA CYS A 317 8.62 3.03 25.31
C CYS A 317 9.77 3.74 24.58
N LEU A 318 10.68 4.39 25.32
CA LEU A 318 11.88 4.99 24.75
C LEU A 318 12.84 3.95 24.16
N GLU A 319 13.00 2.80 24.83
CA GLU A 319 13.80 1.68 24.31
C GLU A 319 13.20 1.10 23.01
N TYR A 320 11.89 0.90 22.96
CA TYR A 320 11.20 0.37 21.78
C TYR A 320 11.20 1.35 20.60
N SER A 321 11.02 2.65 20.86
CA SER A 321 11.15 3.66 19.81
C SER A 321 12.59 3.75 19.27
N ARG A 322 13.60 3.58 20.13
CA ARG A 322 15.00 3.43 19.71
C ARG A 322 15.19 2.19 18.83
N TYR A 323 14.67 1.04 19.26
CA TYR A 323 14.75 -0.20 18.47
C TYR A 323 14.12 0.01 17.09
N MET A 324 12.93 0.61 17.03
CA MET A 324 12.23 0.95 15.80
C MET A 324 13.10 1.81 14.87
N ALA A 325 13.67 2.90 15.38
CA ALA A 325 14.55 3.78 14.59
C ALA A 325 15.79 3.07 14.04
N TYR A 326 16.35 2.11 14.78
CA TYR A 326 17.55 1.39 14.35
C TYR A 326 17.25 0.29 13.33
N ASN A 327 16.04 -0.26 13.36
CA ASN A 327 15.67 -1.50 12.66
C ASN A 327 14.63 -1.31 11.54
N MET A 328 14.06 -0.12 11.37
CA MET A 328 13.12 0.17 10.28
C MET A 328 13.79 -0.10 8.92
N PRO A 329 13.24 -1.00 8.09
CA PRO A 329 13.84 -1.35 6.80
C PRO A 329 13.71 -0.20 5.79
N ASP A 330 12.58 0.50 5.82
CA ASP A 330 12.38 1.71 5.02
C ASP A 330 13.17 2.88 5.64
N ARG A 331 14.21 3.29 4.91
CA ARG A 331 15.13 4.34 5.36
C ARG A 331 14.69 5.74 4.93
N ASP A 332 13.75 5.85 3.99
CA ASP A 332 13.16 7.13 3.59
C ASP A 332 12.05 7.56 4.56
N GLU A 333 11.63 6.66 5.46
CA GLU A 333 10.65 6.91 6.51
C GLU A 333 11.24 7.74 7.67
N ALA A 334 11.49 9.02 7.39
CA ALA A 334 12.08 9.98 8.33
C ALA A 334 11.28 10.14 9.64
N ILE A 335 9.98 9.90 9.59
CA ILE A 335 9.09 10.05 10.77
C ILE A 335 9.47 9.10 11.90
N THR A 336 10.01 7.92 11.58
CA THR A 336 10.39 6.91 12.59
C THR A 336 11.53 7.43 13.47
N TYR A 337 12.49 8.10 12.83
CA TYR A 337 13.62 8.73 13.50
C TYR A 337 13.18 9.99 14.24
N PHE A 338 12.30 10.78 13.63
CA PHE A 338 11.70 11.95 14.26
C PHE A 338 10.95 11.58 15.55
N ASP A 339 10.05 10.59 15.49
CA ASP A 339 9.26 10.13 16.64
C ASP A 339 10.17 9.65 17.78
N TYR A 340 11.26 8.93 17.48
CA TYR A 340 12.26 8.54 18.49
C TYR A 340 12.97 9.75 19.09
N LEU A 341 13.48 10.67 18.27
CA LEU A 341 14.20 11.85 18.74
C LEU A 341 13.31 12.78 19.57
N SER A 342 12.05 12.97 19.18
CA SER A 342 11.09 13.76 19.94
C SER A 342 10.75 13.10 21.29
N GLN A 343 10.62 11.77 21.33
CA GLN A 343 10.44 11.03 22.58
C GLN A 343 11.68 11.16 23.49
N LEU A 344 12.87 11.05 22.92
CA LEU A 344 14.13 11.21 23.66
C LEU A 344 14.28 12.63 24.22
N GLU A 345 14.03 13.64 23.40
CA GLU A 345 14.09 15.04 23.82
C GLU A 345 13.07 15.33 24.93
N HIS A 346 11.82 14.88 24.76
CA HIS A 346 10.80 15.02 25.79
C HIS A 346 11.22 14.34 27.10
N TYR A 347 11.75 13.13 27.01
CA TYR A 347 12.23 12.37 28.17
C TYR A 347 13.36 13.11 28.91
N LEU A 348 14.36 13.59 28.18
CA LEU A 348 15.49 14.35 28.75
C LEU A 348 15.06 15.69 29.38
N ASN A 349 14.05 16.35 28.81
CA ASN A 349 13.54 17.62 29.32
C ASN A 349 12.66 17.46 30.55
N THR A 350 12.00 16.31 30.70
CA THR A 350 11.10 16.01 31.83
C THR A 350 11.82 15.33 33.00
N HIS A 351 13.04 14.83 32.79
CA HIS A 351 13.87 14.15 33.80
C HIS A 351 15.27 14.78 33.89
N PRO A 352 15.40 16.04 34.35
CA PRO A 352 16.69 16.73 34.42
C PRO A 352 17.71 16.02 35.33
N GLU A 353 17.28 15.25 36.32
CA GLU A 353 18.11 14.43 37.19
C GLU A 353 18.88 13.33 36.42
N ILE A 354 18.33 12.87 35.29
CA ILE A 354 18.96 11.88 34.42
C ILE A 354 20.19 12.43 33.70
N GLN A 355 20.37 13.74 33.62
CA GLN A 355 21.62 14.33 33.12
C GLN A 355 22.84 13.94 33.97
N GLN A 356 22.64 13.53 35.23
CA GLN A 356 23.68 12.97 36.08
C GLN A 356 23.94 11.47 35.79
N GLN A 357 22.89 10.73 35.43
CA GLN A 357 22.98 9.30 35.12
C GLN A 357 21.92 8.88 34.10
N LEU A 358 22.34 8.66 32.85
CA LEU A 358 21.47 8.14 31.77
C LEU A 358 20.89 6.74 32.12
N PRO A 359 19.64 6.41 31.74
CA PRO A 359 19.13 5.04 31.76
C PRO A 359 20.02 4.08 31.00
N ASP A 360 20.05 2.82 31.42
CA ASP A 360 20.87 1.80 30.77
C ASP A 360 20.47 1.57 29.29
N CYS A 361 19.20 1.77 28.97
CA CYS A 361 18.68 1.69 27.60
C CYS A 361 19.22 2.81 26.69
N LEU A 362 19.75 3.91 27.24
CA LEU A 362 20.40 5.00 26.51
C LEU A 362 21.93 4.94 26.57
N LYS A 363 22.50 4.48 27.69
CA LYS A 363 23.95 4.31 27.86
C LYS A 363 24.54 3.24 26.95
N ASN A 364 23.85 2.11 26.84
CA ASN A 364 24.39 0.92 26.20
C ASN A 364 23.96 0.85 24.74
N LYS A 365 24.69 0.07 23.94
CA LYS A 365 24.22 -0.35 22.62
C LYS A 365 22.93 -1.18 22.78
N PRO A 366 21.95 -1.08 21.87
CA PRO A 366 20.71 -1.85 21.96
C PRO A 366 21.02 -3.33 22.14
N LYS A 367 20.37 -4.03 23.07
CA LYS A 367 20.67 -5.45 23.30
C LYS A 367 20.33 -6.33 22.09
N TYR A 368 19.30 -5.95 21.34
CA TYR A 368 18.77 -6.69 20.20
C TYR A 368 18.64 -5.78 18.96
N GLY A 369 18.58 -6.39 17.78
CA GLY A 369 18.55 -5.67 16.50
C GLY A 369 19.87 -4.98 16.16
N ALA A 370 19.79 -3.97 15.30
CA ALA A 370 20.96 -3.18 14.91
C ALA A 370 21.58 -2.47 16.12
N GLN A 371 22.90 -2.61 16.26
CA GLN A 371 23.68 -2.06 17.38
C GLN A 371 24.06 -0.59 17.17
N GLU A 372 24.01 -0.13 15.92
CA GLU A 372 24.40 1.21 15.50
C GLU A 372 23.32 1.78 14.60
N LEU A 373 22.98 3.04 14.84
CA LEU A 373 22.09 3.79 13.98
C LEU A 373 22.82 4.05 12.66
N SER A 374 22.24 3.56 11.56
CA SER A 374 22.81 3.81 10.25
C SER A 374 21.72 4.10 9.25
N MET A 375 21.75 5.30 8.67
CA MET A 375 20.93 5.65 7.50
C MET A 375 21.51 5.07 6.20
N ARG A 376 22.62 4.34 6.26
CA ARG A 376 23.26 3.75 5.07
C ARG A 376 22.52 2.47 4.66
N PRO A 377 22.22 2.26 3.37
CA PRO A 377 21.69 0.99 2.89
C PRO A 377 22.67 -0.15 3.15
N ALA A 378 22.17 -1.29 3.65
CA ALA A 378 23.01 -2.45 3.97
C ALA A 378 23.69 -3.04 2.71
N GLN A 379 23.07 -2.91 1.53
CA GLN A 379 23.67 -3.38 0.27
C GLN A 379 24.80 -2.46 -0.24
N LEU A 380 24.96 -1.26 0.33
CA LEU A 380 25.94 -0.29 -0.15
C LEU A 380 27.34 -0.58 0.41
N LYS A 381 28.19 -1.18 -0.44
CA LYS A 381 29.59 -1.54 -0.15
C LYS A 381 30.30 -0.45 0.65
N GLN A 382 31.10 -0.82 1.65
CA GLN A 382 31.88 0.14 2.44
C GLN A 382 32.70 1.07 1.54
N LYS A 383 32.78 2.34 1.94
CA LYS A 383 33.59 3.32 1.21
C LYS A 383 35.06 2.87 1.35
N PRO A 384 35.82 2.71 0.26
CA PRO A 384 37.22 2.33 0.37
C PRO A 384 37.95 3.38 1.21
N LYS A 385 38.70 2.94 2.23
CA LYS A 385 39.59 3.83 2.97
C LYS A 385 40.64 4.36 1.99
N LYS A 386 40.80 5.68 1.88
CA LYS A 386 41.95 6.25 1.15
C LYS A 386 43.22 5.69 1.79
N LYS A 387 44.06 5.04 0.97
CA LYS A 387 45.38 4.58 1.39
C LYS A 387 46.28 5.77 1.68
#